data_AF-S9QEI5-F1
#
_entry.id   AF-S9QEI5-F1
#
_cell.length_a   1.000
_cell.length_b   1.000
_cell.length_c   1.000
_cell.angle_alpha   90.00
_cell.angle_beta   90.00
_cell.angle_gamma   90.00
#
_symmetry.space_group_name_H-M   'P 1'
#
loop_
_entity.id
_entity.type
_entity.pdbx_description
1 polymer ?
#
loop_
_entity_poly.entity_id
_entity_poly.type
_entity_poly.pdbx_seq_one_letter_code
_entity_poly.pdbx_strand_id
1 'polypeptide(L)'
;MLALALVLGPGCKTPGSFREPVALFQEGNTAASTALGTYYAELNRFERDLYLDERLYDTGLEVLATDAAGQPTPLVGKLFSPESIQARMDAIALLGVYAERLATLAGAEDAGKLPEGAQALGKQLGSLGARMETLAGRGDATASRYVAPVTALVGVVASLYLEHQQAQALQKGLEQGAPVVGALLELLETDLVEVLGPQRLTGAKQALSSRVMYYNLQRDKLSLAERRAVLEDIREASTVYEALVVAHPVELARALRDAHEALLRFARSGRELTSFEELSGAMQAFQGRVRIAAAAVQAIHASPRE
;
A
#
# COMPACT_ATOMS: atom_id res chain seq x y z
N MET A 1 8.70 -59.34 -5.00
CA MET A 1 8.97 -57.96 -5.45
C MET A 1 7.99 -57.05 -4.74
N LEU A 2 8.46 -56.30 -3.74
CA LEU A 2 7.66 -55.29 -3.05
C LEU A 2 7.72 -54.00 -3.88
N ALA A 3 6.60 -53.57 -4.45
CA ALA A 3 6.50 -52.29 -5.14
C ALA A 3 6.41 -51.18 -4.09
N LEU A 4 7.48 -50.38 -3.99
CA LEU A 4 7.53 -49.20 -3.12
C LEU A 4 6.73 -48.08 -3.81
N ALA A 5 5.48 -47.90 -3.40
CA ALA A 5 4.68 -46.74 -3.77
C ALA A 5 5.29 -45.49 -3.11
N LEU A 6 5.93 -44.64 -3.92
CA LEU A 6 6.43 -43.35 -3.48
C LEU A 6 5.22 -42.45 -3.19
N VAL A 7 4.90 -42.30 -1.91
CA VAL A 7 3.89 -41.34 -1.45
C VAL A 7 4.46 -39.93 -1.63
N LEU A 8 4.08 -39.28 -2.74
CA LEU A 8 4.34 -37.86 -2.97
C LEU A 8 3.56 -37.07 -1.90
N GLY A 9 4.28 -36.54 -0.91
CA GLY A 9 3.71 -35.64 0.10
C GLY A 9 3.16 -34.35 -0.52
N PRO A 10 2.30 -33.60 0.20
CA PRO A 10 1.60 -32.40 -0.29
C PRO A 10 2.51 -31.15 -0.38
N GLY A 11 3.71 -31.30 -0.94
CA GLY A 11 4.71 -30.23 -1.01
C GLY A 11 5.68 -30.34 -2.18
N CYS A 12 5.42 -31.20 -3.19
CA CYS A 12 6.23 -31.21 -4.39
C CYS A 12 6.00 -29.91 -5.19
N LYS A 13 6.93 -28.96 -5.03
CA LYS A 13 7.13 -27.86 -5.99
C LYS A 13 7.16 -28.49 -7.37
N THR A 14 6.19 -28.15 -8.21
CA THR A 14 6.19 -28.60 -9.60
C THR A 14 7.04 -27.60 -10.37
N PRO A 15 8.29 -27.94 -10.72
CA PRO A 15 9.16 -26.99 -11.40
C PRO A 15 8.51 -26.55 -12.71
N GLY A 16 8.56 -25.25 -13.01
CA GLY A 16 7.88 -24.70 -14.19
C GLY A 16 6.43 -24.24 -13.95
N SER A 17 5.86 -24.46 -12.76
CA SER A 17 4.48 -24.04 -12.42
C SER A 17 4.41 -22.61 -11.88
N PHE A 18 3.36 -21.88 -12.23
CA PHE A 18 3.05 -20.56 -11.67
C PHE A 18 2.36 -20.63 -10.29
N ARG A 19 1.89 -21.81 -9.88
CA ARG A 19 0.97 -21.95 -8.74
C ARG A 19 1.51 -21.37 -7.43
N GLU A 20 2.68 -21.83 -6.99
CA GLU A 20 3.29 -21.36 -5.74
C GLU A 20 3.72 -19.88 -5.82
N PRO A 21 4.43 -19.43 -6.88
CA PRO A 21 4.80 -18.03 -7.03
C PRO A 21 3.60 -17.06 -7.03
N VAL A 22 2.52 -17.39 -7.73
CA VAL A 22 1.34 -16.50 -7.78
C VAL A 22 0.62 -16.45 -6.44
N ALA A 23 0.54 -17.56 -5.69
CA ALA A 23 -0.01 -17.56 -4.34
C ALA A 23 0.81 -16.65 -3.40
N LEU A 24 2.15 -16.73 -3.46
CA LEU A 24 3.03 -15.83 -2.70
C LEU A 24 2.86 -14.37 -3.13
N PHE A 25 2.66 -14.11 -4.42
CA PHE A 25 2.38 -12.76 -4.90
C PHE A 25 1.06 -12.22 -4.32
N GLN A 26 -0.01 -13.02 -4.32
CA GLN A 26 -1.33 -12.64 -3.79
C GLN A 26 -1.28 -12.35 -2.27
N GLU A 27 -0.62 -13.21 -1.50
CA GLU A 27 -0.45 -13.02 -0.05
C GLU A 27 0.28 -11.71 0.24
N GLY A 28 1.41 -11.48 -0.43
CA GLY A 28 2.20 -10.26 -0.22
C GLY A 28 1.49 -9.01 -0.70
N ASN A 29 0.67 -9.09 -1.77
CA ASN A 29 -0.17 -7.98 -2.20
C ASN A 29 -1.23 -7.61 -1.16
N THR A 30 -1.85 -8.61 -0.55
CA THR A 30 -2.84 -8.38 0.52
C THR A 30 -2.19 -7.71 1.72
N ALA A 31 -1.03 -8.19 2.15
CA ALA A 31 -0.26 -7.61 3.24
C ALA A 31 0.20 -6.17 2.93
N ALA A 32 0.72 -5.93 1.72
CA ALA A 32 1.14 -4.61 1.26
C ALA A 32 -0.04 -3.62 1.19
N SER A 33 -1.18 -4.05 0.64
CA SER A 33 -2.40 -3.23 0.58
C SER A 33 -2.89 -2.85 1.97
N THR A 34 -2.85 -3.79 2.93
CA THR A 34 -3.26 -3.55 4.31
C THR A 34 -2.33 -2.52 4.97
N ALA A 35 -1.01 -2.71 4.84
CA ALA A 35 -0.03 -1.79 5.42
C ALA A 35 -0.14 -0.38 4.81
N LEU A 36 -0.31 -0.27 3.49
CA LEU A 36 -0.54 1.02 2.83
C LEU A 36 -1.83 1.67 3.32
N GLY A 37 -2.93 0.90 3.45
CA GLY A 37 -4.20 1.41 3.97
C GLY A 37 -4.06 2.03 5.35
N THR A 38 -3.36 1.34 6.25
CA THR A 38 -3.01 1.90 7.57
C THR A 38 -2.18 3.18 7.43
N TYR A 39 -1.16 3.19 6.58
CA TYR A 39 -0.29 4.35 6.39
C TYR A 39 -1.05 5.60 5.90
N TYR A 40 -1.97 5.43 4.93
CA TYR A 40 -2.83 6.51 4.43
C TYR A 40 -3.84 6.99 5.48
N ALA A 41 -4.49 6.08 6.20
CA ALA A 41 -5.48 6.44 7.22
C ALA A 41 -4.86 7.25 8.36
N GLU A 42 -3.64 6.91 8.78
CA GLU A 42 -2.93 7.61 9.85
C GLU A 42 -2.51 9.03 9.46
N LEU A 43 -2.40 9.36 8.18
CA LEU A 43 -2.00 10.71 7.76
C LEU A 43 -2.99 11.78 8.19
N ASN A 44 -4.29 11.57 7.97
CA ASN A 44 -5.31 12.55 8.37
C ASN A 44 -5.34 12.74 9.89
N ARG A 45 -5.09 11.67 10.64
CA ARG A 45 -4.95 11.74 12.10
C ARG A 45 -3.72 12.55 12.48
N PHE A 46 -2.57 12.24 11.88
CA PHE A 46 -1.31 12.92 12.11
C PHE A 46 -1.39 14.43 11.82
N GLU A 47 -1.97 14.85 10.69
CA GLU A 47 -2.13 16.27 10.35
C GLU A 47 -3.01 17.01 11.36
N ARG A 48 -4.08 16.36 11.84
CA ARG A 48 -4.94 16.93 12.88
C ARG A 48 -4.21 17.03 14.22
N ASP A 49 -3.46 16.02 14.60
CA ASP A 49 -2.70 16.02 15.85
C ASP A 49 -1.62 17.11 15.81
N LEU A 50 -0.86 17.21 14.71
CA LEU A 50 0.14 18.27 14.49
C LEU A 50 -0.50 19.66 14.61
N TYR A 51 -1.64 19.86 13.96
CA TYR A 51 -2.38 21.12 14.01
C TYR A 51 -2.78 21.51 15.44
N LEU A 52 -3.23 20.54 16.25
CA LEU A 52 -3.61 20.77 17.64
C LEU A 52 -2.37 20.97 18.53
N ASP A 53 -1.30 20.22 18.31
CA ASP A 53 -0.04 20.34 19.03
C ASP A 53 0.57 21.74 18.86
N GLU A 54 0.59 22.27 17.64
CA GLU A 54 1.07 23.63 17.38
C GLU A 54 0.34 24.66 18.25
N ARG A 55 -0.98 24.53 18.41
CA ARG A 55 -1.83 25.43 19.21
C ARG A 55 -1.74 25.17 20.70
N LEU A 56 -1.44 23.93 21.09
CA LEU A 56 -1.16 23.58 22.48
C LEU A 56 0.10 24.30 22.97
N TYR A 57 1.14 24.34 22.14
CA TYR A 57 2.44 24.89 22.50
C TYR A 57 2.64 26.37 22.13
N ASP A 58 1.86 26.92 21.19
CA ASP A 58 1.80 28.34 20.86
C ASP A 58 0.41 28.92 21.18
N THR A 59 0.31 29.60 22.33
CA THR A 59 -0.96 30.20 22.79
C THR A 59 -1.41 31.42 21.98
N GLY A 60 -0.61 31.88 21.01
CA GLY A 60 -1.01 32.90 20.04
C GLY A 60 -1.85 32.35 18.90
N LEU A 61 -1.95 31.03 18.75
CA LEU A 61 -2.70 30.38 17.67
C LEU A 61 -4.09 29.95 18.12
N GLU A 62 -5.10 30.29 17.34
CA GLU A 62 -6.48 29.86 17.56
C GLU A 62 -6.78 28.51 16.92
N VAL A 63 -7.62 27.71 17.59
CA VAL A 63 -8.23 26.50 17.02
C VAL A 63 -9.40 26.91 16.14
N LEU A 64 -9.27 26.72 14.83
CA LEU A 64 -10.20 27.18 13.80
C LEU A 64 -10.58 26.03 12.86
N ALA A 65 -11.84 25.97 12.44
CA ALA A 65 -12.29 25.03 11.41
C ALA A 65 -11.86 25.46 10.00
N THR A 66 -11.68 26.76 9.76
CA THR A 66 -11.25 27.33 8.48
C THR A 66 -10.11 28.32 8.69
N ASP A 67 -9.18 28.37 7.75
CA ASP A 67 -8.11 29.36 7.73
C ASP A 67 -8.59 30.73 7.23
N ALA A 68 -7.66 31.71 7.16
CA ALA A 68 -7.95 33.07 6.72
C ALA A 68 -8.41 33.16 5.24
N ALA A 69 -8.12 32.14 4.43
CA ALA A 69 -8.58 32.04 3.04
C ALA A 69 -9.93 31.30 2.91
N GLY A 70 -10.55 30.94 4.04
CA GLY A 70 -11.80 30.17 4.08
C GLY A 70 -11.62 28.69 3.76
N GLN A 71 -10.38 28.19 3.69
CA GLN A 71 -10.12 26.78 3.44
C GLN A 71 -10.21 25.98 4.75
N PRO A 72 -10.69 24.72 4.71
CA PRO A 72 -10.67 23.84 5.88
C PRO A 72 -9.26 23.68 6.46
N THR A 73 -9.09 23.91 7.76
CA THR A 73 -7.82 23.58 8.45
C THR A 73 -7.70 22.06 8.62
N PRO A 74 -6.52 21.51 8.97
CA PRO A 74 -6.38 20.07 9.28
C PRO A 74 -7.30 19.53 10.39
N LEU A 75 -7.97 20.40 11.16
CA LEU A 75 -8.96 19.99 12.15
C LEU A 75 -10.17 19.30 11.50
N VAL A 76 -10.64 19.83 10.36
CA VAL A 76 -11.85 19.37 9.66
C VAL A 76 -11.59 19.03 8.19
N GLY A 77 -10.58 19.66 7.59
CA GLY A 77 -9.99 19.33 6.31
C GLY A 77 -9.20 18.03 6.35
N LYS A 78 -9.01 17.44 5.17
CA LYS A 78 -8.32 16.16 5.01
C LYS A 78 -7.41 16.28 3.81
N LEU A 79 -6.16 15.84 3.96
CA LEU A 79 -5.21 15.81 2.85
C LEU A 79 -5.66 14.82 1.78
N PHE A 80 -6.17 13.66 2.22
CA PHE A 80 -6.94 12.75 1.38
C PHE A 80 -8.29 12.48 2.02
N SER A 81 -9.39 12.64 1.26
CA SER A 81 -10.71 12.25 1.76
C SER A 81 -10.74 10.72 2.04
N PRO A 82 -11.60 10.24 2.94
CA PRO A 82 -11.73 8.79 3.19
C PRO A 82 -12.06 8.02 1.90
N GLU A 83 -12.86 8.62 1.02
CA GLU A 83 -13.22 8.05 -0.28
C GLU A 83 -12.01 7.99 -1.22
N SER A 84 -11.13 8.99 -1.17
CA SER A 84 -9.88 9.05 -1.93
C SER A 84 -8.86 8.02 -1.46
N ILE A 85 -8.73 7.83 -0.14
CA ILE A 85 -7.92 6.75 0.44
C ILE A 85 -8.49 5.39 0.02
N GLN A 86 -9.79 5.20 0.19
CA GLN A 86 -10.45 3.95 -0.18
C GLN A 86 -10.28 3.64 -1.67
N ALA A 87 -10.38 4.64 -2.55
CA ALA A 87 -10.19 4.41 -3.99
C ALA A 87 -8.76 3.96 -4.32
N ARG A 88 -7.73 4.52 -3.67
CA ARG A 88 -6.34 4.03 -3.83
C ARG A 88 -6.18 2.60 -3.31
N MET A 89 -6.81 2.29 -2.17
CA MET A 89 -6.79 0.93 -1.62
C MET A 89 -7.52 -0.06 -2.53
N ASP A 90 -8.65 0.34 -3.11
CA ASP A 90 -9.38 -0.44 -4.11
C ASP A 90 -8.53 -0.67 -5.37
N ALA A 91 -7.71 0.31 -5.78
CA ALA A 91 -6.79 0.17 -6.92
C ALA A 91 -5.66 -0.83 -6.62
N ILE A 92 -5.15 -0.89 -5.39
CA ILE A 92 -4.17 -1.90 -4.97
C ILE A 92 -4.84 -3.27 -4.80
N ALA A 93 -6.05 -3.32 -4.25
CA ALA A 93 -6.83 -4.55 -4.11
C ALA A 93 -7.14 -5.17 -5.49
N LEU A 94 -7.33 -4.34 -6.52
CA LEU A 94 -7.45 -4.79 -7.91
C LEU A 94 -6.21 -5.54 -8.42
N LEU A 95 -5.00 -5.23 -7.91
CA LEU A 95 -3.81 -6.05 -8.20
C LEU A 95 -3.94 -7.47 -7.59
N GLY A 96 -4.60 -7.58 -6.45
CA GLY A 96 -4.88 -8.86 -5.78
C GLY A 96 -5.89 -9.69 -6.55
N VAL A 97 -6.93 -9.05 -7.07
CA VAL A 97 -7.91 -9.67 -7.99
C VAL A 97 -7.23 -10.15 -9.27
N TYR A 98 -6.39 -9.30 -9.86
CA TYR A 98 -5.61 -9.67 -11.05
C TYR A 98 -4.71 -10.88 -10.75
N ALA A 99 -4.02 -10.88 -9.60
CA ALA A 99 -3.21 -12.02 -9.13
C ALA A 99 -4.04 -13.30 -8.94
N GLU A 100 -5.22 -13.20 -8.32
CA GLU A 100 -6.14 -14.32 -8.14
C GLU A 100 -6.52 -14.94 -9.49
N ARG A 101 -6.84 -14.11 -10.49
CA ARG A 101 -7.15 -14.61 -11.83
C ARG A 101 -5.95 -15.31 -12.48
N LEU A 102 -4.74 -14.77 -12.34
CA LEU A 102 -3.52 -15.45 -12.78
C LEU A 102 -3.35 -16.79 -12.04
N ALA A 103 -3.70 -16.87 -10.75
CA ALA A 103 -3.61 -18.09 -9.96
C ALA A 103 -4.57 -19.16 -10.50
N THR A 104 -5.82 -18.79 -10.77
CA THR A 104 -6.80 -19.72 -11.35
C THR A 104 -6.33 -20.22 -12.71
N LEU A 105 -5.81 -19.35 -13.56
CA LEU A 105 -5.26 -19.72 -14.87
C LEU A 105 -4.00 -20.61 -14.77
N ALA A 106 -3.24 -20.47 -13.69
CA ALA A 106 -2.11 -21.34 -13.37
C ALA A 106 -2.53 -22.71 -12.81
N GLY A 107 -3.84 -22.98 -12.66
CA GLY A 107 -4.34 -24.22 -12.05
C GLY A 107 -4.12 -24.27 -10.53
N ALA A 108 -4.03 -23.11 -9.88
CA ALA A 108 -3.89 -23.00 -8.43
C ALA A 108 -5.21 -23.22 -7.68
N GLU A 109 -6.36 -22.98 -8.35
CA GLU A 109 -7.71 -23.09 -7.80
C GLU A 109 -8.67 -23.82 -8.75
N ASP A 110 -9.78 -24.32 -8.20
CA ASP A 110 -10.80 -25.08 -8.94
C ASP A 110 -11.55 -24.17 -9.93
N ALA A 111 -11.49 -24.48 -11.23
CA ALA A 111 -12.05 -23.67 -12.31
C ALA A 111 -13.58 -23.48 -12.28
N GLY A 112 -14.29 -24.17 -11.38
CA GLY A 112 -15.75 -24.14 -11.26
C GLY A 112 -16.35 -22.90 -10.57
N LYS A 113 -15.55 -22.07 -9.88
CA LYS A 113 -16.07 -20.88 -9.14
C LYS A 113 -16.13 -19.58 -9.96
N LEU A 114 -15.72 -19.62 -11.22
CA LEU A 114 -15.39 -18.43 -12.02
C LEU A 114 -16.54 -17.54 -12.53
N PRO A 115 -17.73 -18.03 -12.92
CA PRO A 115 -18.72 -17.18 -13.60
C PRO A 115 -19.37 -16.12 -12.71
N GLU A 116 -19.64 -16.43 -11.43
CA GLU A 116 -20.37 -15.52 -10.54
C GLU A 116 -19.47 -14.40 -9.98
N GLY A 117 -18.20 -14.70 -9.70
CA GLY A 117 -17.22 -13.71 -9.23
C GLY A 117 -16.87 -12.67 -10.29
N ALA A 118 -16.75 -13.07 -11.56
CA ALA A 118 -16.32 -12.19 -12.66
C ALA A 118 -17.27 -11.00 -12.89
N GLN A 119 -18.57 -11.21 -12.72
CA GLN A 119 -19.59 -10.19 -12.99
C GLN A 119 -19.72 -9.18 -11.85
N ALA A 120 -19.66 -9.64 -10.59
CA ALA A 120 -19.59 -8.78 -9.41
C ALA A 120 -18.30 -7.94 -9.42
N LEU A 121 -17.19 -8.60 -9.79
CA LEU A 121 -15.90 -7.96 -9.94
C LEU A 121 -15.91 -6.92 -11.06
N GLY A 122 -16.41 -7.24 -12.25
CA GLY A 122 -16.54 -6.27 -13.35
C GLY A 122 -17.34 -5.02 -12.96
N LYS A 123 -18.39 -5.16 -12.14
CA LYS A 123 -19.15 -4.02 -11.60
C LYS A 123 -18.37 -3.21 -10.56
N GLN A 124 -17.71 -3.88 -9.60
CA GLN A 124 -16.89 -3.20 -8.59
C GLN A 124 -15.73 -2.44 -9.25
N LEU A 125 -15.09 -3.05 -10.23
CA LEU A 125 -13.98 -2.51 -10.97
C LEU A 125 -14.37 -1.35 -11.90
N GLY A 126 -15.49 -1.48 -12.64
CA GLY A 126 -16.04 -0.37 -13.42
C GLY A 126 -16.46 0.82 -12.55
N SER A 127 -16.92 0.58 -11.33
CA SER A 127 -17.27 1.65 -10.38
C SER A 127 -16.05 2.40 -9.82
N LEU A 128 -14.87 1.76 -9.80
CA LEU A 128 -13.65 2.37 -9.27
C LEU A 128 -13.13 3.49 -10.18
N GLY A 129 -13.11 3.28 -11.50
CA GLY A 129 -12.72 4.32 -12.46
C GLY A 129 -13.60 5.56 -12.35
N ALA A 130 -14.93 5.38 -12.35
CA ALA A 130 -15.90 6.47 -12.17
C ALA A 130 -15.77 7.17 -10.81
N ARG A 131 -15.42 6.43 -9.75
CA ARG A 131 -15.14 7.01 -8.43
C ARG A 131 -13.89 7.89 -8.46
N MET A 132 -12.81 7.42 -9.08
CA MET A 132 -11.58 8.20 -9.24
C MET A 132 -11.81 9.48 -10.06
N GLU A 133 -12.62 9.43 -11.12
CA GLU A 133 -13.04 10.61 -11.88
C GLU A 133 -13.84 11.60 -11.02
N THR A 134 -14.78 11.09 -10.22
CA THR A 134 -15.57 11.91 -9.31
C THR A 134 -14.70 12.59 -8.26
N LEU A 135 -13.70 11.88 -7.72
CA LEU A 135 -12.77 12.39 -6.73
C LEU A 135 -11.85 13.48 -7.31
N ALA A 136 -11.40 13.30 -8.55
CA ALA A 136 -10.65 14.33 -9.27
C ALA A 136 -11.43 15.65 -9.37
N GLY A 137 -12.73 15.57 -9.66
CA GLY A 137 -13.62 16.73 -9.69
C GLY A 137 -13.92 17.36 -8.32
N ARG A 138 -13.51 16.72 -7.22
CA ARG A 138 -13.78 17.14 -5.83
C ARG A 138 -12.53 17.58 -5.05
N GLY A 139 -11.43 17.86 -5.75
CA GLY A 139 -10.22 18.45 -5.17
C GLY A 139 -9.05 17.49 -4.94
N ASP A 140 -9.21 16.19 -5.19
CA ASP A 140 -8.06 15.26 -5.26
C ASP A 140 -7.51 15.23 -6.69
N ALA A 141 -6.66 16.20 -7.04
CA ALA A 141 -6.08 16.30 -8.38
C ALA A 141 -5.31 15.04 -8.79
N THR A 142 -4.73 14.32 -7.82
CA THR A 142 -3.97 13.09 -8.06
C THR A 142 -4.83 11.88 -8.39
N ALA A 143 -6.09 11.81 -7.93
CA ALA A 143 -7.02 10.72 -8.24
C ALA A 143 -7.26 10.55 -9.75
N SER A 144 -7.25 11.65 -10.52
CA SER A 144 -7.41 11.62 -11.98
C SER A 144 -6.38 10.73 -12.69
N ARG A 145 -5.16 10.67 -12.13
CA ARG A 145 -4.05 9.90 -12.71
C ARG A 145 -4.29 8.39 -12.64
N TYR A 146 -5.08 7.94 -11.67
CA TYR A 146 -5.41 6.52 -11.48
C TYR A 146 -6.50 6.02 -12.43
N VAL A 147 -7.31 6.91 -13.01
CA VAL A 147 -8.49 6.53 -13.83
C VAL A 147 -8.11 5.62 -15.00
N ALA A 148 -7.16 6.06 -15.81
CA ALA A 148 -6.71 5.34 -17.00
C ALA A 148 -6.09 3.97 -16.67
N PRO A 149 -5.07 3.86 -15.79
CA PRO A 149 -4.47 2.57 -15.47
C PRO A 149 -5.42 1.63 -14.72
N VAL A 150 -6.30 2.14 -13.84
CA VAL A 150 -7.36 1.30 -13.24
C VAL A 150 -8.23 0.70 -14.34
N THR A 151 -8.77 1.54 -15.23
CA THR A 151 -9.69 1.11 -16.31
C THR A 151 -9.03 0.09 -17.24
N ALA A 152 -7.77 0.32 -17.59
CA ALA A 152 -7.01 -0.62 -18.41
C ALA A 152 -6.84 -1.98 -17.70
N LEU A 153 -6.56 -1.99 -16.39
CA LEU A 153 -6.39 -3.24 -15.64
C LEU A 153 -7.70 -4.01 -15.50
N VAL A 154 -8.83 -3.30 -15.34
CA VAL A 154 -10.17 -3.91 -15.43
C VAL A 154 -10.35 -4.63 -16.77
N GLY A 155 -9.96 -3.98 -17.87
CA GLY A 155 -10.00 -4.56 -19.21
C GLY A 155 -9.15 -5.82 -19.34
N VAL A 156 -7.92 -5.81 -18.79
CA VAL A 156 -7.03 -6.98 -18.76
C VAL A 156 -7.68 -8.11 -17.99
N VAL A 157 -8.16 -7.85 -16.76
CA VAL A 157 -8.83 -8.85 -15.92
C VAL A 157 -10.04 -9.43 -16.65
N ALA A 158 -10.92 -8.60 -17.22
CA ALA A 158 -12.09 -9.06 -17.97
C ALA A 158 -11.69 -9.95 -19.16
N SER A 159 -10.64 -9.59 -19.91
CA SER A 159 -10.15 -10.40 -21.03
C SER A 159 -9.67 -11.78 -20.59
N LEU A 160 -9.06 -11.87 -19.39
CA LEU A 160 -8.59 -13.13 -18.83
C LEU A 160 -9.76 -14.06 -18.48
N TYR A 161 -10.94 -13.54 -18.14
CA TYR A 161 -12.13 -14.37 -17.88
C TYR A 161 -12.76 -14.93 -19.15
N LEU A 162 -12.57 -14.28 -20.29
CA LEU A 162 -13.13 -14.71 -21.58
C LEU A 162 -12.24 -15.73 -22.30
N GLU A 163 -10.98 -15.88 -21.89
CA GLU A 163 -10.03 -16.77 -22.55
C GLU A 163 -10.20 -18.23 -22.09
N HIS A 164 -10.34 -19.14 -23.05
CA HIS A 164 -10.56 -20.57 -22.79
C HIS A 164 -9.24 -21.36 -22.70
N GLN A 165 -8.14 -20.81 -23.22
CA GLN A 165 -6.82 -21.45 -23.19
C GLN A 165 -5.97 -20.96 -22.01
N GLN A 166 -5.93 -21.72 -20.91
CA GLN A 166 -5.30 -21.33 -19.64
C GLN A 166 -3.84 -20.84 -19.77
N ALA A 167 -2.98 -21.60 -20.47
CA ALA A 167 -1.56 -21.27 -20.59
C ALA A 167 -1.31 -20.00 -21.42
N GLN A 168 -2.08 -19.80 -22.50
CA GLN A 168 -2.00 -18.62 -23.36
C GLN A 168 -2.61 -17.40 -22.66
N ALA A 169 -3.74 -17.59 -21.97
CA ALA A 169 -4.38 -16.57 -21.15
C ALA A 169 -3.41 -16.03 -20.11
N LEU A 170 -2.70 -16.91 -19.40
CA LEU A 170 -1.77 -16.53 -18.35
C LEU A 170 -0.63 -15.65 -18.88
N GLN A 171 0.01 -16.08 -19.98
CA GLN A 171 1.09 -15.31 -20.59
C GLN A 171 0.60 -13.96 -21.11
N LYS A 172 -0.51 -13.96 -21.87
CA LYS A 172 -1.13 -12.74 -22.40
C LYS A 172 -1.56 -11.79 -21.30
N GLY A 173 -2.12 -12.31 -20.20
CA GLY A 173 -2.52 -11.55 -19.03
C GLY A 173 -1.34 -10.83 -18.39
N LEU A 174 -0.22 -11.54 -18.21
CA LEU A 174 1.02 -10.95 -17.69
C LEU A 174 1.58 -9.90 -18.65
N GLU A 175 1.61 -10.17 -19.95
CA GLU A 175 2.14 -9.23 -20.95
C GLU A 175 1.30 -7.95 -21.09
N GLN A 176 -0.03 -8.08 -21.10
CA GLN A 176 -0.96 -6.95 -21.20
C GLN A 176 -1.11 -6.21 -19.86
N GLY A 177 -1.05 -6.94 -18.75
CA GLY A 177 -1.13 -6.39 -17.40
C GLY A 177 0.11 -5.61 -17.00
N ALA A 178 1.31 -6.05 -17.41
CA ALA A 178 2.58 -5.44 -17.02
C ALA A 178 2.67 -3.91 -17.13
N PRO A 179 2.41 -3.28 -18.29
CA PRO A 179 2.50 -1.82 -18.40
C PRO A 179 1.48 -1.13 -17.49
N VAL A 180 0.32 -1.74 -17.28
CA VAL A 180 -0.76 -1.17 -16.48
C VAL A 180 -0.48 -1.27 -14.98
N VAL A 181 -0.04 -2.45 -14.52
CA VAL A 181 0.41 -2.67 -13.14
C VAL A 181 1.60 -1.77 -12.82
N GLY A 182 2.55 -1.64 -13.74
CA GLY A 182 3.69 -0.72 -13.61
C GLY A 182 3.25 0.72 -13.37
N ALA A 183 2.31 1.21 -14.19
CA ALA A 183 1.76 2.57 -14.06
C ALA A 183 1.01 2.78 -12.73
N LEU A 184 0.21 1.81 -12.27
CA LEU A 184 -0.47 1.92 -10.97
C LEU A 184 0.53 2.02 -9.81
N LEU A 185 1.58 1.17 -9.83
CA LEU A 185 2.59 1.15 -8.79
C LEU A 185 3.48 2.40 -8.83
N GLU A 186 3.75 2.96 -10.01
CA GLU A 186 4.44 4.24 -10.15
C GLU A 186 3.64 5.41 -9.55
N LEU A 187 2.33 5.46 -9.78
CA LEU A 187 1.47 6.48 -9.16
C LEU A 187 1.45 6.34 -7.64
N LEU A 188 1.38 5.11 -7.14
CA LEU A 188 1.44 4.84 -5.70
C LEU A 188 2.79 5.25 -5.10
N GLU A 189 3.90 4.96 -5.78
CA GLU A 189 5.23 5.40 -5.35
C GLU A 189 5.34 6.93 -5.35
N THR A 190 4.80 7.58 -6.36
CA THR A 190 4.76 9.04 -6.46
C THR A 190 4.00 9.64 -5.27
N ASP A 191 2.81 9.11 -4.95
CA ASP A 191 2.05 9.56 -3.77
C ASP A 191 2.87 9.37 -2.48
N LEU A 192 3.55 8.23 -2.32
CA LEU A 192 4.34 7.92 -1.12
C LEU A 192 5.59 8.81 -0.98
N VAL A 193 6.28 9.12 -2.09
CA VAL A 193 7.56 9.82 -2.09
C VAL A 193 7.40 11.34 -2.20
N GLU A 194 6.48 11.81 -3.04
CA GLU A 194 6.36 13.24 -3.33
C GLU A 194 5.35 13.95 -2.41
N VAL A 195 4.32 13.22 -1.95
CA VAL A 195 3.26 13.80 -1.13
C VAL A 195 3.42 13.38 0.32
N LEU A 196 3.36 12.08 0.60
CA LEU A 196 3.23 11.56 1.97
C LEU A 196 4.51 11.65 2.78
N GLY A 197 5.63 11.21 2.21
CA GLY A 197 6.92 11.14 2.90
C GLY A 197 7.38 12.50 3.43
N PRO A 198 7.51 13.53 2.56
CA PRO A 198 7.94 14.87 2.95
C PRO A 198 7.00 15.50 3.98
N GLN A 199 5.69 15.35 3.80
CA GLN A 199 4.68 15.90 4.70
C GLN A 199 4.83 15.32 6.11
N ARG A 200 4.88 13.98 6.25
CA ARG A 200 4.99 13.33 7.56
C ARG A 200 6.31 13.63 8.25
N LEU A 201 7.41 13.57 7.50
CA LEU A 201 8.74 13.81 8.08
C LEU A 201 8.90 15.26 8.54
N THR A 202 8.45 16.22 7.72
CA THR A 202 8.50 17.65 8.05
C THR A 202 7.58 17.95 9.23
N GLY A 203 6.36 17.42 9.23
CA GLY A 203 5.41 17.58 10.33
C GLY A 203 5.93 17.00 11.64
N ALA A 204 6.57 15.82 11.62
CA ALA A 204 7.10 15.19 12.83
C ALA A 204 8.29 15.98 13.39
N LYS A 205 9.14 16.51 12.51
CA LYS A 205 10.21 17.42 12.88
C LYS A 205 9.66 18.70 13.51
N GLN A 206 8.58 19.25 12.96
CA GLN A 206 7.92 20.42 13.50
C GLN A 206 7.28 20.15 14.86
N ALA A 207 6.56 19.04 15.02
CA ALA A 207 5.97 18.61 16.28
C ALA A 207 7.02 18.49 17.40
N LEU A 208 8.18 17.90 17.08
CA LEU A 208 9.32 17.81 18.00
C LEU A 208 9.89 19.20 18.33
N SER A 209 10.11 20.03 17.30
CA SER A 209 10.66 21.38 17.47
C SER A 209 9.77 22.27 18.35
N SER A 210 8.44 22.22 18.17
CA SER A 210 7.48 22.99 18.96
C SER A 210 7.52 22.61 20.44
N ARG A 211 7.58 21.30 20.73
CA ARG A 211 7.72 20.79 22.11
C ARG A 211 9.02 21.24 22.78
N VAL A 212 10.13 21.13 22.06
CA VAL A 212 11.45 21.59 22.54
C VAL A 212 11.46 23.09 22.79
N MET A 213 10.85 23.87 21.90
CA MET A 213 10.72 25.32 22.06
C MET A 213 9.89 25.66 23.30
N TYR A 214 8.71 25.05 23.45
CA TYR A 214 7.84 25.25 24.61
C TYR A 214 8.55 24.95 25.93
N TYR A 215 9.22 23.79 26.02
CA TYR A 215 10.00 23.43 27.20
C TYR A 215 11.02 24.52 27.55
N ASN A 216 11.81 24.95 26.57
CA ASN A 216 12.86 25.94 26.82
C ASN A 216 12.33 27.33 27.22
N LEU A 217 11.16 27.72 26.69
CA LEU A 217 10.53 29.00 27.03
C LEU A 217 9.82 28.98 28.39
N GLN A 218 9.31 27.82 28.82
CA GLN A 218 8.50 27.71 30.05
C GLN A 218 9.21 27.01 31.21
N ARG A 219 10.39 26.39 31.02
CA ARG A 219 11.06 25.53 32.04
C ARG A 219 11.19 26.13 33.44
N ASP A 220 11.33 27.45 33.55
CA ASP A 220 11.47 28.15 34.84
C ASP A 220 10.13 28.38 35.56
N LYS A 221 9.01 28.20 34.84
CA LYS A 221 7.63 28.33 35.34
C LYS A 221 6.94 26.99 35.58
N LEU A 222 7.51 25.91 35.06
CA LEU A 222 6.98 24.56 35.19
C LEU A 222 7.45 23.91 36.52
N SER A 223 6.53 23.25 37.21
CA SER A 223 6.86 22.35 38.32
C SER A 223 7.74 21.19 37.86
N LEU A 224 8.33 20.44 38.80
CA LEU A 224 9.10 19.24 38.46
C LEU A 224 8.23 18.18 37.74
N ALA A 225 6.97 18.03 38.14
CA ALA A 225 6.05 17.08 37.50
C ALA A 225 5.73 17.49 36.06
N GLU A 226 5.42 18.77 35.83
CA GLU A 226 5.14 19.29 34.48
C GLU A 226 6.38 19.23 33.58
N ARG A 227 7.57 19.53 34.11
CA ARG A 227 8.81 19.36 33.35
C ARG A 227 9.05 17.92 32.93
N ARG A 228 8.72 16.95 33.78
CA ARG A 228 8.82 15.52 33.42
C ARG A 228 7.85 15.17 32.30
N ALA A 229 6.58 15.58 32.42
CA ALA A 229 5.58 15.33 31.38
C ALA A 229 6.03 15.88 30.01
N VAL A 230 6.46 17.15 29.95
CA VAL A 230 6.92 17.75 28.68
C VAL A 230 8.18 17.05 28.13
N LEU A 231 9.10 16.58 28.99
CA LEU A 231 10.26 15.82 28.54
C LEU A 231 9.91 14.41 28.02
N GLU A 232 8.87 13.79 28.56
CA GLU A 232 8.31 12.55 27.99
C GLU A 232 7.66 12.81 26.64
N ASP A 233 6.85 13.87 26.49
CA ASP A 233 6.27 14.28 25.19
C ASP A 233 7.36 14.50 24.12
N ILE A 234 8.49 15.13 24.50
CA ILE A 234 9.64 15.33 23.62
C ILE A 234 10.25 13.98 23.22
N ARG A 235 10.38 13.03 24.16
CA ARG A 235 10.94 11.70 23.88
C ARG A 235 10.05 10.91 22.92
N GLU A 236 8.74 10.96 23.12
CA GLU A 236 7.76 10.32 22.23
C GLU A 236 7.82 10.93 20.83
N ALA A 237 7.80 12.26 20.72
CA ALA A 237 7.91 12.95 19.44
C ALA A 237 9.24 12.63 18.71
N SER A 238 10.35 12.51 19.46
CA SER A 238 11.64 12.08 18.90
C SER A 238 11.59 10.65 18.37
N THR A 239 10.95 9.74 19.12
CA THR A 239 10.79 8.34 18.71
C THR A 239 9.97 8.22 17.43
N VAL A 240 8.87 8.98 17.31
CA VAL A 240 8.06 9.04 16.08
C VAL A 240 8.87 9.58 14.91
N TYR A 241 9.62 10.67 15.11
CA TYR A 241 10.47 11.25 14.07
C TYR A 241 11.52 10.25 13.57
N GLU A 242 12.23 9.59 14.49
CA GLU A 242 13.22 8.56 14.15
C GLU A 242 12.61 7.39 13.40
N ALA A 243 11.43 6.91 13.83
CA ALA A 243 10.70 5.86 13.14
C ALA A 243 10.31 6.27 11.70
N LEU A 244 9.89 7.53 11.50
CA LEU A 244 9.57 8.05 10.17
C LEU A 244 10.80 8.22 9.26
N VAL A 245 11.97 8.55 9.82
CA VAL A 245 13.22 8.64 9.04
C VAL A 245 13.59 7.30 8.42
N VAL A 246 13.39 6.20 9.16
CA VAL A 246 13.76 4.85 8.71
C VAL A 246 12.60 4.11 8.03
N ALA A 247 11.36 4.57 8.18
CA ALA A 247 10.23 3.98 7.51
C ALA A 247 10.27 4.31 6.01
N HIS A 248 10.39 3.28 5.19
CA HIS A 248 10.37 3.40 3.73
C HIS A 248 9.12 2.70 3.16
N PRO A 249 7.91 3.26 3.35
CA PRO A 249 6.67 2.63 2.88
C PRO A 249 6.61 2.51 1.35
N VAL A 250 7.39 3.32 0.62
CA VAL A 250 7.63 3.17 -0.83
C VAL A 250 8.13 1.76 -1.20
N GLU A 251 8.82 1.07 -0.28
CA GLU A 251 9.30 -0.29 -0.51
C GLU A 251 8.16 -1.29 -0.69
N LEU A 252 6.95 -1.03 -0.19
CA LEU A 252 5.79 -1.88 -0.44
C LEU A 252 5.41 -1.87 -1.93
N ALA A 253 5.38 -0.70 -2.55
CA ALA A 253 5.05 -0.54 -3.97
C ALA A 253 6.19 -1.06 -4.87
N ARG A 254 7.45 -0.80 -4.50
CA ARG A 254 8.62 -1.33 -5.23
C ARG A 254 8.69 -2.85 -5.17
N ALA A 255 8.45 -3.43 -3.99
CA ALA A 255 8.46 -4.88 -3.84
C ALA A 255 7.36 -5.54 -4.67
N LEU A 256 6.16 -4.93 -4.74
CA LEU A 256 5.08 -5.36 -5.64
C LEU A 256 5.50 -5.32 -7.12
N ARG A 257 6.17 -4.25 -7.54
CA ARG A 257 6.63 -4.08 -8.92
C ARG A 257 7.63 -5.17 -9.29
N ASP A 258 8.66 -5.36 -8.46
CA ASP A 258 9.72 -6.34 -8.71
C ASP A 258 9.18 -7.77 -8.76
N ALA A 259 8.21 -8.08 -7.88
CA ALA A 259 7.55 -9.38 -7.86
C ALA A 259 6.71 -9.60 -9.14
N HIS A 260 5.95 -8.58 -9.58
CA HIS A 260 5.20 -8.66 -10.82
C HIS A 260 6.13 -8.81 -12.04
N GLU A 261 7.25 -8.09 -12.07
CA GLU A 261 8.25 -8.20 -13.14
C GLU A 261 8.88 -9.60 -13.17
N ALA A 262 9.14 -10.21 -12.02
CA ALA A 262 9.62 -11.59 -11.96
C ALA A 262 8.60 -12.58 -12.56
N LEU A 263 7.29 -12.41 -12.29
CA LEU A 263 6.24 -13.22 -12.90
C LEU A 263 6.24 -13.08 -14.43
N LEU A 264 6.38 -11.85 -14.94
CA LEU A 264 6.45 -11.58 -16.38
C LEU A 264 7.70 -12.20 -17.02
N ARG A 265 8.87 -12.06 -16.39
CA ARG A 265 10.12 -12.64 -16.90
C ARG A 265 10.01 -14.16 -17.00
N PHE A 266 9.45 -14.81 -15.99
CA PHE A 266 9.20 -16.25 -16.02
C PHE A 266 8.17 -16.66 -17.09
N ALA A 267 7.14 -15.84 -17.35
CA ALA A 267 6.22 -16.10 -18.45
C ALA A 267 6.88 -16.09 -19.83
N ARG A 268 7.95 -15.30 -19.99
CA ARG A 268 8.70 -15.14 -21.24
C ARG A 268 9.87 -16.12 -21.39
N SER A 269 10.29 -16.81 -20.33
CA SER A 269 11.53 -17.61 -20.29
C SER A 269 11.43 -19.02 -20.87
N GLY A 270 10.29 -19.41 -21.46
CA GLY A 270 10.04 -20.83 -21.78
C GLY A 270 9.84 -21.71 -20.53
N ARG A 271 9.84 -21.12 -19.32
CA ARG A 271 9.56 -21.75 -18.03
C ARG A 271 10.57 -22.84 -17.62
N GLU A 272 11.84 -22.63 -17.99
CA GLU A 272 12.95 -23.49 -17.59
C GLU A 272 13.16 -23.49 -16.07
N LEU A 273 13.80 -24.54 -15.54
CA LEU A 273 14.04 -24.73 -14.10
C LEU A 273 14.77 -23.53 -13.47
N THR A 274 15.80 -23.00 -14.13
CA THR A 274 16.57 -21.84 -13.68
C THR A 274 15.68 -20.61 -13.51
N SER A 275 14.84 -20.31 -14.50
CA SER A 275 13.90 -19.19 -14.42
C SER A 275 12.82 -19.38 -13.34
N PHE A 276 12.46 -20.63 -13.02
CA PHE A 276 11.56 -20.93 -11.92
C PHE A 276 12.22 -20.72 -10.54
N GLU A 277 13.50 -21.06 -10.40
CA GLU A 277 14.29 -20.78 -9.19
C GLU A 277 14.47 -19.28 -8.97
N GLU A 278 14.75 -18.51 -10.03
CA GLU A 278 14.81 -17.05 -9.98
C GLU A 278 13.48 -16.43 -9.53
N LEU A 279 12.36 -16.89 -10.11
CA LEU A 279 11.02 -16.45 -9.70
C LEU A 279 10.74 -16.79 -8.23
N SER A 280 11.08 -18.00 -7.80
CA SER A 280 10.90 -18.43 -6.41
C SER A 280 11.70 -17.56 -5.44
N GLY A 281 12.96 -17.25 -5.77
CA GLY A 281 13.80 -16.34 -5.00
C GLY A 281 13.23 -14.92 -4.94
N ALA A 282 12.74 -14.41 -6.07
CA ALA A 282 12.10 -13.09 -6.13
C ALA A 282 10.83 -13.02 -5.25
N MET A 283 10.01 -14.06 -5.23
CA MET A 283 8.80 -14.11 -4.38
C MET A 283 9.13 -14.18 -2.89
N GLN A 284 10.19 -14.89 -2.50
CA GLN A 284 10.66 -14.90 -1.12
C GLN A 284 11.21 -13.53 -0.69
N ALA A 285 12.00 -12.89 -1.56
CA ALA A 285 12.51 -11.54 -1.31
C ALA A 285 11.36 -10.52 -1.18
N PHE A 286 10.35 -10.62 -2.06
CA PHE A 286 9.12 -9.84 -2.00
C PHE A 286 8.42 -9.96 -0.64
N GLN A 287 8.16 -11.19 -0.20
CA GLN A 287 7.54 -11.48 1.10
C GLN A 287 8.34 -10.87 2.27
N GLY A 288 9.67 -11.01 2.24
CA GLY A 288 10.55 -10.42 3.25
C GLY A 288 10.45 -8.89 3.30
N ARG A 289 10.50 -8.23 2.14
CA ARG A 289 10.39 -6.77 2.02
C ARG A 289 9.04 -6.25 2.48
N VAL A 290 7.95 -6.91 2.09
CA VAL A 290 6.60 -6.55 2.54
C VAL A 290 6.48 -6.64 4.06
N ARG A 291 7.00 -7.71 4.67
CA ARG A 291 6.97 -7.87 6.14
C ARG A 291 7.73 -6.77 6.86
N ILE A 292 8.95 -6.45 6.39
CA ILE A 292 9.79 -5.39 6.99
C ILE A 292 9.10 -4.04 6.89
N ALA A 293 8.60 -3.69 5.71
CA ALA A 293 7.96 -2.39 5.49
C ALA A 293 6.61 -2.28 6.23
N ALA A 294 5.82 -3.37 6.28
CA ALA A 294 4.58 -3.41 7.05
C ALA A 294 4.83 -3.23 8.56
N ALA A 295 5.87 -3.88 9.10
CA ALA A 295 6.27 -3.70 10.49
C ALA A 295 6.71 -2.25 10.78
N ALA A 296 7.42 -1.60 9.85
CA ALA A 296 7.79 -0.19 9.99
C ALA A 296 6.55 0.72 10.02
N VAL A 297 5.54 0.47 9.17
CA VAL A 297 4.27 1.20 9.22
C VAL A 297 3.55 1.00 10.56
N GLN A 298 3.53 -0.23 11.08
CA GLN A 298 2.95 -0.52 12.39
C GLN A 298 3.70 0.18 13.53
N ALA A 299 5.03 0.26 13.48
CA ALA A 299 5.83 0.95 14.49
C ALA A 299 5.50 2.44 14.55
N ILE A 300 5.27 3.09 13.41
CA ILE A 300 4.80 4.48 13.36
C ILE A 300 3.43 4.63 14.04
N HIS A 301 2.55 3.63 13.91
CA HIS A 301 1.21 3.64 14.50
C HIS A 301 1.21 3.33 16.01
N ALA A 302 2.11 2.44 16.45
CA ALA A 302 2.17 1.92 17.81
C ALA A 302 2.89 2.85 18.80
N SER A 303 3.40 4.01 18.36
CA SER A 303 3.90 5.02 19.29
C SER A 303 2.79 5.39 20.28
N PRO A 304 3.01 5.20 21.60
CA PRO A 304 1.94 5.23 22.57
C PRO A 304 1.24 6.58 22.60
N ARG A 305 -0.08 6.53 22.76
CA ARG A 305 -0.80 7.55 23.53
C ARG A 305 -1.13 6.89 24.86
N GLU A 306 -0.47 7.29 25.93
CA GLU A 306 -1.07 7.21 27.27
C GLU A 306 -1.75 8.54 27.59
#